data_AF-A0A7X0VYH2-F1
#
_entry.id   AF-A0A7X0VYH2-F1
#
_cell.length_a   1.000
_cell.length_b   1.000
_cell.length_c   1.000
_cell.angle_alpha   90.00
_cell.angle_beta   90.00
_cell.angle_gamma   90.00
#
_symmetry.space_group_name_H-M   'P 1'
#
loop_
_entity.id
_entity.type
_entity.pdbx_description
1 polymer ?
#
loop_
_entity_poly.entity_id
_entity_poly.type
_entity_poly.pdbx_seq_one_letter_code
_entity_poly.pdbx_strand_id
1 'polypeptide(L)'
;MSKLALGARSVFKALAWIFALCILIQVFLAGLALFWNSDQWSSHTGFSRLLMILPVLMFMVSFIARLPNSLRLRSAGLIGLVILIAVCANLPSGVGYLAALHPVIAIALFLEAMSIARTRALSNTEEARS
;
A
#
# COMPACT_ATOMS: atom_id res chain seq x y z
N MET A 1 16.47 -12.90 -18.83
CA MET A 1 16.19 -11.97 -17.71
C MET A 1 17.33 -12.07 -16.71
N SER A 2 17.86 -10.97 -16.17
CA SER A 2 19.01 -11.02 -15.24
C SER A 2 18.58 -11.55 -13.87
N LYS A 3 19.51 -12.18 -13.13
CA LYS A 3 19.29 -12.61 -11.73
C LYS A 3 18.80 -11.45 -10.85
N LEU A 4 19.30 -10.24 -11.11
CA LEU A 4 18.89 -9.01 -10.43
C LEU A 4 17.40 -8.68 -10.65
N ALA A 5 16.89 -8.82 -11.88
CA ALA A 5 15.48 -8.58 -12.16
C ALA A 5 14.56 -9.62 -11.49
N LEU A 6 15.00 -10.89 -11.39
CA LEU A 6 14.28 -11.93 -10.65
C LEU A 6 14.23 -11.63 -9.15
N GLY A 7 15.39 -11.32 -8.54
CA GLY A 7 15.45 -10.92 -7.13
C GLY A 7 14.58 -9.70 -6.83
N ALA A 8 14.59 -8.69 -7.71
CA ALA A 8 13.76 -7.51 -7.58
C ALA A 8 12.25 -7.82 -7.65
N ARG A 9 11.81 -8.83 -8.43
CA ARG A 9 10.41 -9.28 -8.44
C ARG A 9 10.00 -9.91 -7.11
N SER A 10 10.87 -10.73 -6.52
CA SER A 10 10.64 -11.30 -5.18
C SER A 10 10.56 -10.22 -4.10
N VAL A 11 11.47 -9.23 -4.15
CA VAL A 11 11.43 -8.05 -3.26
C VAL A 11 10.13 -7.27 -3.45
N PHE A 12 9.72 -7.00 -4.69
CA PHE A 12 8.46 -6.30 -4.98
C PHE A 12 7.25 -7.05 -4.38
N LYS A 13 7.20 -8.37 -4.54
CA LYS A 13 6.14 -9.20 -3.96
C LYS A 13 6.13 -9.14 -2.43
N ALA A 14 7.30 -9.21 -1.80
CA ALA A 14 7.44 -9.08 -0.35
C ALA A 14 6.98 -7.70 0.13
N LEU A 15 7.37 -6.62 -0.56
CA LEU A 15 6.92 -5.26 -0.26
C LEU A 15 5.39 -5.13 -0.35
N ALA A 16 4.74 -5.76 -1.34
CA ALA A 16 3.29 -5.74 -1.45
C ALA A 16 2.58 -6.41 -0.25
N TRP A 17 3.10 -7.54 0.23
CA TRP A 17 2.60 -8.20 1.44
C TRP A 17 2.84 -7.37 2.71
N ILE A 18 4.06 -6.82 2.86
CA ILE A 18 4.40 -5.95 3.98
C ILE A 18 3.49 -4.72 3.99
N PHE A 19 3.24 -4.12 2.83
CA PHE A 19 2.36 -2.96 2.70
C PHE A 19 0.92 -3.30 3.10
N ALA A 20 0.38 -4.43 2.64
CA ALA A 20 -0.94 -4.92 3.06
C ALA A 20 -1.03 -5.12 4.58
N LEU A 21 -0.01 -5.73 5.20
CA LEU A 21 0.05 -5.90 6.65
C LEU A 21 0.10 -4.55 7.39
N CYS A 22 0.89 -3.59 6.89
CA CYS A 22 0.96 -2.26 7.49
C CYS A 22 -0.38 -1.51 7.42
N ILE A 23 -1.19 -1.73 6.37
CA ILE A 23 -2.54 -1.17 6.30
C ILE A 23 -3.44 -1.76 7.38
N LEU A 24 -3.37 -3.07 7.63
CA LEU A 24 -4.11 -3.71 8.73
C LEU A 24 -3.69 -3.15 10.09
N ILE A 25 -2.38 -2.96 10.31
CA ILE A 25 -1.86 -2.31 11.52
C ILE A 25 -2.43 -0.90 11.65
N GLN A 26 -2.48 -0.11 10.57
CA GLN A 26 -3.05 1.24 10.60
C GLN A 26 -4.53 1.26 11.02
N VAL A 27 -5.34 0.37 10.44
CA VAL A 27 -6.76 0.22 10.79
C VAL A 27 -6.91 -0.20 12.25
N PHE A 28 -6.08 -1.12 12.73
CA PHE A 28 -6.06 -1.52 14.14
C PHE A 28 -5.70 -0.36 15.08
N LEU A 29 -4.68 0.44 14.75
CA LEU A 29 -4.29 1.61 15.56
C LEU A 29 -5.40 2.67 15.62
N ALA A 30 -6.10 2.91 14.50
CA ALA A 30 -7.29 3.77 14.50
C ALA A 30 -8.40 3.19 15.39
N GLY A 31 -8.61 1.87 15.33
CA GLY A 31 -9.54 1.16 16.22
C GLY A 31 -9.19 1.30 17.70
N LEU A 32 -7.92 1.18 18.08
CA LEU A 32 -7.47 1.43 19.45
C LEU A 32 -7.78 2.86 19.91
N ALA A 33 -7.58 3.85 19.02
CA ALA A 33 -7.88 5.24 19.32
C ALA A 33 -9.38 5.52 19.50
N LEU A 34 -10.22 4.79 18.77
CA LEU A 34 -11.68 4.91 18.85
C LEU A 34 -12.30 4.15 20.03
N PHE A 35 -11.80 2.93 20.30
CA PHE A 35 -12.49 1.98 21.19
C PHE A 35 -11.79 1.74 22.53
N TRP A 36 -10.51 2.09 22.67
CA TRP A 36 -9.73 1.86 23.90
C TRP A 36 -9.24 3.17 24.53
N ASN A 37 -8.37 3.92 23.84
CA ASN A 37 -7.76 5.15 24.37
C ASN A 37 -7.42 6.11 23.23
N SER A 38 -8.00 7.31 23.26
CA SER A 38 -7.79 8.37 22.26
C SER A 38 -6.33 8.78 22.07
N ASP A 39 -5.46 8.62 23.06
CA ASP A 39 -4.02 8.94 22.93
C ASP A 39 -3.34 8.11 21.83
N GLN A 40 -3.94 6.97 21.44
CA GLN A 40 -3.45 6.12 20.36
C GLN A 40 -3.57 6.75 18.96
N TRP A 41 -4.23 7.92 18.81
CA TRP A 41 -4.12 8.71 17.59
C TRP A 41 -2.65 9.10 17.28
N SER A 42 -1.82 9.28 18.31
CA SER A 42 -0.38 9.52 18.15
C SER A 42 0.34 8.33 17.49
N SER A 43 -0.01 7.10 17.88
CA SER A 43 0.49 5.86 17.27
C SER A 43 0.03 5.72 15.82
N HIS A 44 -1.27 5.92 15.55
CA HIS A 44 -1.86 5.86 14.20
C HIS A 44 -1.18 6.85 13.24
N THR A 45 -1.12 8.13 13.63
CA THR A 45 -0.50 9.19 12.84
C THR A 45 1.01 9.02 12.73
N GLY A 46 1.69 8.61 13.80
CA GLY A 46 3.14 8.35 13.82
C GLY A 46 3.56 7.23 12.87
N PHE A 47 2.75 6.16 12.79
CA PHE A 47 2.99 5.01 11.92
C PHE A 47 2.68 5.30 10.44
N SER A 48 1.96 6.40 10.12
CA SER A 48 1.53 6.71 8.74
C SER A 48 2.70 6.95 7.78
N ARG A 49 3.85 7.40 8.31
CA ARG A 49 5.08 7.61 7.53
C ARG A 49 5.55 6.35 6.83
N LEU A 50 5.43 5.20 7.48
CA LEU A 50 5.82 3.92 6.88
C LEU A 50 4.92 3.57 5.69
N LEU A 51 3.61 3.84 5.79
CA LEU A 51 2.66 3.65 4.68
C LEU A 51 2.91 4.59 3.51
N MET A 52 3.44 5.80 3.74
CA MET A 52 3.78 6.70 2.63
C MET A 52 5.01 6.23 1.85
N ILE A 53 5.99 5.64 2.54
CA ILE A 53 7.27 5.23 1.93
C ILE A 53 7.13 3.95 1.10
N LEU A 54 6.42 2.94 1.61
CA LEU A 54 6.33 1.63 0.96
C LEU A 54 5.80 1.64 -0.50
N PRO A 55 4.70 2.32 -0.86
CA PRO A 55 4.20 2.32 -2.24
C PRO A 55 5.15 3.07 -3.19
N VAL A 56 5.90 4.07 -2.70
CA VAL A 56 6.97 4.74 -3.46
C VAL A 56 8.11 3.75 -3.73
N LEU A 57 8.55 3.00 -2.72
CA LEU A 57 9.56 1.95 -2.90
C LEU A 57 9.09 0.88 -3.88
N MET A 58 7.84 0.42 -3.78
CA MET A 58 7.26 -0.53 -4.73
C MET A 58 7.30 0.04 -6.16
N PHE A 59 6.88 1.29 -6.34
CA PHE A 59 6.92 1.95 -7.65
C PHE A 59 8.34 2.01 -8.21
N MET A 60 9.34 2.37 -7.41
CA MET A 60 10.76 2.36 -7.83
C MET A 60 11.25 0.95 -8.19
N VAL A 61 10.97 -0.05 -7.35
CA VAL A 61 11.37 -1.44 -7.59
C VAL A 61 10.71 -2.00 -8.86
N SER A 62 9.52 -1.53 -9.24
CA SER A 62 8.84 -1.96 -10.46
C SER A 62 9.67 -1.75 -11.74
N PHE A 63 10.53 -0.73 -11.77
CA PHE A 63 11.44 -0.45 -12.88
C PHE A 63 12.61 -1.45 -12.90
N ILE A 64 13.23 -1.67 -11.74
CA ILE A 64 14.36 -2.60 -11.58
C ILE A 64 13.93 -4.04 -11.89
N ALA A 65 12.75 -4.43 -11.42
CA ALA A 65 12.12 -5.73 -11.66
C ALA A 65 11.61 -5.92 -13.10
N ARG A 66 11.70 -4.87 -13.94
CA ARG A 66 11.21 -4.85 -15.33
C ARG A 66 9.78 -5.37 -15.41
N LEU A 67 8.91 -4.86 -14.54
CA LEU A 67 7.50 -5.21 -14.51
C LEU A 67 6.76 -4.57 -15.69
N PRO A 68 5.66 -5.20 -16.17
CA PRO A 68 4.80 -4.60 -17.18
C PRO A 68 4.22 -3.25 -16.70
N ASN A 69 3.92 -2.37 -17.66
CA ASN A 69 3.39 -1.03 -17.37
C ASN A 69 2.09 -1.07 -16.53
N SER A 70 1.29 -2.13 -16.66
CA SER A 70 0.10 -2.32 -15.82
C SER A 70 0.44 -2.39 -14.33
N LEU A 71 1.42 -3.19 -13.91
CA LEU A 71 1.83 -3.27 -12.51
C LEU A 71 2.48 -1.98 -12.01
N ARG A 72 3.24 -1.29 -12.88
CA ARG A 72 3.82 0.01 -12.56
C ARG A 72 2.75 1.07 -12.31
N LEU A 73 1.73 1.14 -13.17
CA LEU A 73 0.61 2.07 -13.01
C LEU A 73 -0.20 1.74 -11.75
N ARG A 74 -0.40 0.45 -11.45
CA ARG A 74 -1.04 0.00 -10.21
C ARG A 74 -0.25 0.44 -8.97
N SER A 75 1.08 0.33 -8.97
CA SER A 75 1.93 0.87 -7.90
C SER A 75 1.83 2.40 -7.77
N ALA A 76 1.76 3.13 -8.88
CA ALA A 76 1.49 4.57 -8.85
C ALA A 76 0.09 4.88 -8.29
N GLY A 77 -0.90 4.04 -8.62
CA GLY A 77 -2.26 4.12 -8.06
C GLY A 77 -2.28 3.97 -6.54
N LEU A 78 -1.46 3.07 -5.97
CA LEU A 78 -1.30 2.96 -4.51
C LEU A 78 -0.81 4.27 -3.88
N ILE A 79 0.14 4.97 -4.52
CA ILE A 79 0.61 6.28 -4.05
C ILE A 79 -0.55 7.29 -4.08
N GLY A 80 -1.30 7.34 -5.17
CA GLY A 80 -2.48 8.21 -5.30
C GLY A 80 -3.53 7.96 -4.21
N LEU A 81 -3.80 6.69 -3.90
CA LEU A 81 -4.74 6.31 -2.84
C LEU A 81 -4.24 6.73 -1.45
N VAL A 82 -2.94 6.60 -1.16
CA VAL A 82 -2.35 7.08 0.10
C VAL A 82 -2.44 8.60 0.22
N ILE A 83 -2.18 9.34 -0.87
CA ILE A 83 -2.35 10.80 -0.89
C ILE A 83 -3.82 11.15 -0.63
N LEU A 84 -4.76 10.46 -1.27
CA LEU A 84 -6.19 10.72 -1.10
C LEU A 84 -6.65 10.47 0.35
N ILE A 85 -6.15 9.40 0.97
CA ILE A 85 -6.36 9.14 2.41
C ILE A 85 -5.85 10.31 3.26
N ALA A 86 -4.62 10.76 3.01
CA ALA A 86 -4.03 11.87 3.76
C ALA A 86 -4.84 13.16 3.59
N VAL A 87 -5.33 13.45 2.38
CA VAL A 87 -6.23 14.59 2.13
C VAL A 87 -7.52 14.44 2.93
N CYS A 88 -8.23 13.32 2.81
CA CYS A 88 -9.47 13.06 3.54
C CYS A 88 -9.29 13.20 5.06
N ALA A 89 -8.18 12.72 5.61
CA ALA A 89 -7.88 12.78 7.04
C ALA A 89 -7.64 14.21 7.58
N ASN A 90 -7.28 15.17 6.71
CA ASN A 90 -6.97 16.55 7.09
C ASN A 90 -8.03 17.56 6.63
N LEU A 91 -9.18 17.10 6.15
CA LEU A 91 -10.26 17.99 5.73
C LEU A 91 -10.87 18.76 6.91
N PRO A 92 -11.27 20.03 6.73
CA PRO A 92 -11.95 20.81 7.76
C PRO A 92 -13.29 20.19 8.18
N SER A 93 -13.73 20.47 9.41
CA SER A 93 -14.99 19.96 9.98
C SER A 93 -16.23 20.30 9.15
N GLY A 94 -16.24 21.45 8.47
CA GLY A 94 -17.35 21.87 7.58
C GLY A 94 -17.62 20.93 6.40
N VAL A 95 -16.68 20.05 6.06
CA VAL A 95 -16.83 19.02 5.01
C VAL A 95 -16.52 17.61 5.54
N GLY A 96 -16.73 17.37 6.84
CA GLY A 96 -16.37 16.12 7.51
C GLY A 96 -16.99 14.84 6.93
N TYR A 97 -18.13 14.94 6.22
CA TYR A 97 -18.72 13.81 5.51
C TYR A 97 -17.82 13.29 4.36
N LEU A 98 -16.97 14.15 3.77
CA LEU A 98 -15.94 13.72 2.81
C LEU A 98 -14.74 13.08 3.52
N ALA A 99 -14.42 13.50 4.74
CA ALA A 99 -13.38 12.87 5.55
C ALA A 99 -13.74 11.40 5.89
N ALA A 100 -15.04 11.09 6.00
CA ALA A 100 -15.54 9.73 6.19
C ALA A 100 -15.22 8.78 5.02
N LEU A 101 -14.76 9.28 3.86
CA LEU A 101 -14.25 8.44 2.78
C LEU A 101 -12.90 7.79 3.12
N HIS A 102 -12.14 8.32 4.08
CA HIS A 102 -10.84 7.77 4.49
C HIS A 102 -10.90 6.24 4.70
N PRO A 103 -11.74 5.67 5.59
CA PRO A 103 -11.81 4.22 5.77
C PRO A 103 -12.22 3.46 4.50
N VAL A 104 -13.05 4.04 3.63
CA VAL A 104 -13.44 3.41 2.34
C VAL A 104 -12.23 3.32 1.41
N ILE A 105 -11.43 4.40 1.33
CA ILE A 105 -10.22 4.43 0.50
C ILE A 105 -9.14 3.51 1.10
N ALA A 106 -9.04 3.39 2.43
CA ALA A 106 -8.14 2.44 3.09
C ALA A 106 -8.47 0.98 2.73
N ILE A 107 -9.76 0.62 2.64
CA ILE A 107 -10.19 -0.69 2.16
C ILE A 107 -9.79 -0.88 0.69
N ALA A 108 -10.03 0.11 -0.17
CA ALA A 108 -9.62 0.04 -1.58
C ALA A 108 -8.10 -0.14 -1.74
N LEU A 109 -7.32 0.60 -0.95
CA LEU A 109 -5.86 0.49 -0.89
C LEU A 109 -5.42 -0.92 -0.46
N PHE A 110 -6.04 -1.48 0.58
CA PHE A 110 -5.75 -2.84 1.05
C PHE A 110 -6.07 -3.90 -0.02
N LEU A 111 -7.26 -3.81 -0.63
CA LEU A 111 -7.68 -4.75 -1.67
C LEU A 111 -6.73 -4.71 -2.88
N GLU A 112 -6.29 -3.52 -3.29
CA GLU A 112 -5.36 -3.39 -4.40
C GLU A 112 -3.95 -3.89 -4.04
N ALA A 113 -3.46 -3.60 -2.83
CA ALA A 113 -2.20 -4.16 -2.33
C ALA A 113 -2.23 -5.71 -2.33
N MET A 114 -3.32 -6.31 -1.85
CA MET A 114 -3.54 -7.76 -1.86
C MET A 114 -3.68 -8.34 -3.27
N SER A 115 -4.29 -7.60 -4.19
CA SER A 115 -4.40 -7.97 -5.60
C SER A 115 -3.02 -8.02 -6.26
N ILE A 116 -2.17 -7.01 -6.03
CA ILE A 116 -0.78 -6.98 -6.50
C ILE A 116 0.03 -8.12 -5.88
N ALA A 117 -0.05 -8.32 -4.56
CA ALA A 117 0.72 -9.33 -3.83
C ALA A 117 0.44 -10.77 -4.30
N ARG A 118 -0.78 -11.04 -4.77
CA ARG A 118 -1.23 -12.35 -5.27
C ARG A 118 -1.16 -12.49 -6.78
N THR A 119 -0.76 -11.45 -7.51
CA THR A 119 -0.73 -11.48 -8.97
C THR A 119 0.33 -12.47 -9.50
N ARG A 120 -0.10 -13.40 -10.36
CA ARG A 120 0.78 -14.39 -11.01
C ARG A 120 1.76 -13.78 -12.02
N ALA A 121 1.52 -12.57 -12.50
CA ALA A 121 2.48 -11.85 -13.35
C ALA A 121 3.86 -11.64 -12.68
N LEU A 122 3.95 -11.83 -11.36
CA LEU A 122 5.21 -11.83 -10.61
C LEU A 122 5.92 -13.21 -10.61
N SER A 123 5.22 -14.32 -10.88
CA SER A 123 5.73 -15.70 -10.87
C SER A 123 5.91 -16.36 -12.25
N ASN A 124 5.28 -15.84 -13.31
CA ASN A 124 5.19 -16.46 -14.66
C ASN A 124 6.52 -16.57 -15.45
N THR A 125 7.69 -16.69 -14.83
CA THR A 125 8.97 -16.85 -15.56
C THR A 125 9.79 -18.08 -15.14
N GLU A 126 9.37 -18.81 -14.10
CA GLU A 126 9.98 -20.10 -13.72
C GLU A 126 9.42 -21.27 -14.54
N GLU A 127 8.12 -21.30 -14.83
CA GLU A 127 7.46 -22.33 -15.66
C GLU A 127 7.95 -22.36 -17.12
N ALA A 128 8.50 -21.25 -17.65
CA ALA A 128 9.07 -21.23 -19.00
C ALA A 128 10.50 -21.82 -19.08
N ARG A 129 11.02 -22.36 -17.97
CA ARG A 129 12.36 -22.96 -17.85
C ARG A 129 12.37 -24.39 -17.29
N SER A 130 11.20 -24.97 -16.99
CA SER A 130 10.99 -26.37 -16.60
C SER A 130 10.35 -27.13 -17.75
#